data_AF-A0A6M4MIA8-F1
#
_entry.id   AF-A0A6M4MIA8-F1
#
_cell.length_a   1.000
_cell.length_b   1.000
_cell.length_c   1.000
_cell.angle_alpha   90.00
_cell.angle_beta   90.00
_cell.angle_gamma   90.00
#
_symmetry.space_group_name_H-M   'P 1'
#
loop_
_entity.id
_entity.type
_entity.pdbx_description
1 polymer ?
#
loop_
_entity_poly.entity_id
_entity_poly.type
_entity_poly.pdbx_seq_one_letter_code
_entity_poly.pdbx_strand_id
1 'polypeptide(L)'
;MLTTESVSTLLLVDDEPVNLRVLKQLLAPHYTLAFAKNGEEAIRVTKEQLPDLILMDVMMPGMTGFETCRALKKDAGTRSIPIIFVTALNDTHDETEGFEAGAVDYITKPISPAVVLARVKTHLSLVQSDELKRTRLQVVQRLGRAAEYKDNETGMHVLRMSHYSRILAQAYGFSAEQAETLLHAAPMHDIGKIGIPDHIMLKPGKLTDEEFAIMKTHPQIGAEILGEADSELLKVAKSVALTHHEKWDGSGYPLGLAGEDIPIEGRIVAIADVFDALTSTRPYKAAWSVTETMDFIQEQSGKHFDPRLVALMVENLPAILEIKAHWQEE
;
A
#
# COMPACT_ATOMS: atom_id res chain seq x y z
N MET A 1 0.77 28.84 -1.31
CA MET A 1 1.79 28.79 -2.37
C MET A 1 1.29 27.81 -3.42
N LEU A 2 1.00 28.30 -4.62
CA LEU A 2 0.61 27.46 -5.76
C LEU A 2 1.78 26.53 -6.07
N THR A 3 1.57 25.22 -5.96
CA THR A 3 2.50 24.20 -6.43
C THR A 3 2.71 24.39 -7.92
N THR A 4 3.93 24.74 -8.33
CA THR A 4 4.34 24.63 -9.73
C THR A 4 4.16 23.18 -10.16
N GLU A 5 3.20 22.90 -11.03
CA GLU A 5 3.12 21.59 -11.68
C GLU A 5 4.46 21.32 -12.38
N SER A 6 5.18 20.32 -11.88
CA SER A 6 6.38 19.81 -12.51
C SER A 6 5.99 19.28 -13.89
N VAL A 7 6.38 19.97 -14.96
CA VAL A 7 6.15 19.52 -16.33
C VAL A 7 6.96 18.24 -16.58
N SER A 8 6.28 17.14 -16.89
CA SER A 8 6.94 15.85 -17.12
C SER A 8 7.98 15.92 -18.25
N THR A 9 9.06 15.18 -18.07
CA THR A 9 10.19 15.07 -19.01
C THR A 9 10.10 13.77 -19.80
N LEU A 10 10.11 13.87 -21.13
CA LEU A 10 10.12 12.74 -22.04
C LEU A 10 11.49 12.59 -22.69
N LEU A 11 11.99 11.36 -22.77
CA LEU A 11 13.15 11.03 -23.61
C LEU A 11 12.67 10.46 -24.95
N LEU A 12 13.06 11.11 -26.03
CA LEU A 12 12.77 10.68 -27.40
C LEU A 12 14.02 10.03 -28.00
N VAL A 13 13.91 8.76 -28.39
CA VAL A 13 15.02 7.95 -28.92
C VAL A 13 14.69 7.47 -30.31
N ASP A 14 15.43 7.93 -31.30
CA ASP A 14 15.31 7.51 -32.71
C ASP A 14 16.60 7.92 -33.43
N ASP A 15 17.16 7.04 -34.26
CA ASP A 15 18.40 7.31 -34.99
C ASP A 15 18.17 8.23 -36.20
N GLU A 16 16.93 8.36 -36.69
CA GLU A 16 16.56 9.26 -37.76
C GLU A 16 16.17 10.66 -37.21
N PRO A 17 16.94 11.72 -37.54
CA PRO A 17 16.67 13.07 -37.04
C PRO A 17 15.30 13.64 -37.45
N VAL A 18 14.71 13.13 -38.53
CA VAL A 18 13.40 13.54 -39.02
C VAL A 18 12.30 13.10 -38.06
N ASN A 19 12.35 11.85 -37.57
CA ASN A 19 11.39 11.31 -36.62
C ASN A 19 11.44 12.08 -35.29
N LEU A 20 12.64 12.35 -34.77
CA LEU A 20 12.84 13.18 -33.58
C LEU A 20 12.26 14.59 -33.76
N ARG A 21 12.38 15.19 -34.95
CA ARG A 21 11.81 16.52 -35.23
C ARG A 21 10.28 16.51 -35.21
N VAL A 22 9.65 15.48 -35.77
CA VAL A 22 8.19 15.31 -35.76
C VAL A 22 7.68 15.16 -34.32
N LEU A 23 8.28 14.24 -33.55
CA LEU A 23 7.94 14.04 -32.14
C LEU A 23 8.17 15.30 -31.31
N LYS A 24 9.26 16.03 -31.55
CA LYS A 24 9.54 17.31 -30.90
C LYS A 24 8.43 18.33 -31.15
N GLN A 25 8.02 18.53 -32.41
CA GLN A 25 6.96 19.49 -32.75
C GLN A 25 5.64 19.13 -32.07
N LEU A 26 5.35 17.84 -31.95
CA LEU A 26 4.13 17.33 -31.32
C LEU A 26 4.12 17.49 -29.79
N LEU A 27 5.23 17.16 -29.13
CA LEU A 27 5.28 16.98 -27.67
C LEU A 27 5.82 18.18 -26.91
N ALA A 28 6.64 19.03 -27.53
CA ALA A 28 7.23 20.21 -26.89
C ALA A 28 6.21 21.22 -26.32
N PRO A 29 4.98 21.37 -26.87
CA PRO A 29 3.96 22.22 -26.26
C PRO A 29 3.45 21.72 -24.89
N HIS A 30 3.68 20.44 -24.57
CA HIS A 30 3.08 19.78 -23.40
C HIS A 30 4.12 19.27 -22.39
N TYR A 31 5.35 19.00 -22.83
CA TYR A 31 6.35 18.30 -22.03
C TYR A 31 7.76 18.89 -22.22
N THR A 32 8.62 18.66 -21.23
CA THR A 32 10.06 18.87 -21.36
C THR A 32 10.66 17.70 -22.16
N LEU A 33 11.54 17.97 -23.12
CA LEU A 33 12.04 16.92 -24.02
C LEU A 33 13.57 16.76 -23.92
N ALA A 34 14.00 15.52 -23.74
CA ALA A 34 15.35 15.04 -23.94
C ALA A 34 15.42 14.17 -25.21
N PHE A 35 16.62 14.01 -25.77
CA PHE A 35 16.82 13.32 -27.03
C PHE A 35 18.02 12.38 -26.96
N ALA A 36 17.91 11.23 -27.62
CA ALA A 36 19.02 10.32 -27.87
C ALA A 36 18.91 9.77 -29.30
N LYS A 37 20.04 9.47 -29.93
CA LYS A 37 20.11 8.98 -31.32
C LYS A 37 20.45 7.50 -31.44
N ASN A 38 20.67 6.82 -30.33
CA ASN A 38 20.97 5.39 -30.26
C ASN A 38 20.77 4.88 -28.82
N GLY A 39 20.80 3.55 -28.67
CA GLY A 39 20.61 2.89 -27.38
C GLY A 39 21.61 3.28 -26.28
N GLU A 40 22.89 3.43 -26.62
CA GLU A 40 23.93 3.80 -25.64
C GLU A 40 23.72 5.20 -25.07
N GLU A 41 23.41 6.16 -25.95
CA GLU A 41 23.06 7.52 -25.55
C GLU A 41 21.76 7.54 -24.74
N ALA A 42 20.76 6.74 -25.12
CA ALA A 42 19.50 6.65 -24.38
C ALA A 42 19.73 6.16 -22.95
N ILE A 43 20.57 5.14 -22.74
CA ILE A 43 20.92 4.65 -21.40
C ILE A 43 21.61 5.73 -20.58
N ARG A 44 22.60 6.42 -21.17
CA ARG A 44 23.34 7.49 -20.48
C ARG A 44 22.40 8.62 -20.07
N VAL A 45 21.61 9.16 -21.00
CA VAL A 45 20.68 10.27 -20.75
C VAL A 45 19.60 9.87 -19.73
N THR A 46 19.11 8.64 -19.79
CA THR A 46 18.13 8.14 -18.81
C THR A 46 18.69 8.15 -17.39
N LYS A 47 19.96 7.76 -17.22
CA LYS A 47 20.63 7.76 -15.90
C LYS A 47 20.94 9.16 -15.38
N GLU A 48 21.24 10.10 -16.27
CA GLU A 48 21.57 11.48 -15.91
C GLU A 48 20.33 12.33 -15.60
N GLN A 49 19.24 12.13 -16.35
CA GLN A 49 18.07 13.02 -16.33
C GLN A 49 16.82 12.39 -15.71
N LEU A 50 16.77 11.05 -15.56
CA LEU A 50 15.62 10.30 -15.02
C LEU A 50 14.28 10.76 -15.62
N PRO A 51 14.08 10.60 -16.95
CA PRO A 51 12.84 11.01 -17.61
C PRO A 51 11.63 10.23 -17.06
N ASP A 52 10.45 10.85 -17.14
CA ASP A 52 9.19 10.27 -16.68
C ASP A 52 8.64 9.22 -17.66
N LEU A 53 9.01 9.29 -18.94
CA LEU A 53 8.65 8.32 -19.97
C LEU A 53 9.63 8.35 -21.15
N ILE A 54 9.86 7.20 -21.77
CA ILE A 54 10.73 7.05 -22.95
C ILE A 54 9.89 6.63 -24.15
N LEU A 55 9.98 7.38 -25.25
CA LEU A 55 9.53 6.97 -26.58
C LEU A 55 10.75 6.45 -27.34
N MET A 56 10.77 5.17 -27.67
CA MET A 56 11.96 4.51 -28.22
C MET A 56 11.67 3.83 -29.55
N ASP A 57 12.43 4.19 -30.57
CA ASP A 57 12.47 3.42 -31.80
C ASP A 57 13.05 2.02 -31.56
N VAL A 58 12.51 1.03 -32.25
CA VAL A 58 12.95 -0.37 -32.14
C VAL A 58 14.21 -0.61 -32.98
N MET A 59 14.26 -0.03 -34.18
CA MET A 59 15.17 -0.38 -35.25
C MET A 59 16.32 0.63 -35.35
N MET A 60 17.21 0.61 -34.35
CA MET A 60 18.38 1.48 -34.32
C MET A 60 19.68 0.71 -34.62
N PRO A 61 20.67 1.34 -35.28
CA PRO A 61 22.00 0.77 -35.48
C PRO A 61 22.72 0.47 -34.17
N GLY A 62 23.45 -0.66 -34.15
CA GLY A 62 24.21 -1.09 -32.98
C GLY A 62 23.30 -1.74 -31.94
N MET A 63 22.91 -0.99 -30.92
CA MET A 63 22.03 -1.47 -29.86
C MET A 63 20.57 -1.20 -30.22
N THR A 64 19.79 -2.25 -30.36
CA THR A 64 18.36 -2.18 -30.70
C THR A 64 17.54 -1.54 -29.57
N GLY A 65 16.33 -1.08 -29.87
CA GLY A 65 15.39 -0.61 -28.85
C GLY A 65 15.07 -1.68 -27.81
N PHE A 66 14.94 -2.94 -28.21
CA PHE A 66 14.69 -4.06 -27.29
C PHE A 66 15.85 -4.31 -26.32
N GLU A 67 17.09 -4.33 -26.82
CA GLU A 67 18.28 -4.47 -25.97
C GLU A 67 18.41 -3.28 -25.00
N THR A 68 18.16 -2.07 -25.50
CA THR A 68 18.17 -0.84 -24.70
C THR A 68 17.14 -0.91 -23.57
N CYS A 69 15.92 -1.33 -23.89
CA CYS A 69 14.85 -1.55 -22.93
C CYS A 69 15.27 -2.56 -21.85
N ARG A 70 15.78 -3.73 -22.26
CA ARG A 70 16.26 -4.78 -21.33
C ARG A 70 17.36 -4.26 -20.40
N ALA A 71 18.28 -3.44 -20.91
CA ALA A 71 19.33 -2.84 -20.10
C ALA A 71 18.77 -1.85 -19.04
N LEU A 72 17.85 -0.98 -19.44
CA LEU A 72 17.19 -0.03 -18.55
C LEU A 72 16.30 -0.71 -17.50
N LYS A 73 15.64 -1.82 -17.86
CA LYS A 73 14.80 -2.60 -16.94
C LYS A 73 15.58 -3.44 -15.94
N LYS A 74 16.84 -3.78 -16.22
CA LYS A 74 17.73 -4.48 -15.26
C LYS A 74 18.25 -3.56 -14.15
N ASP A 75 18.33 -2.26 -14.39
CA ASP A 75 18.87 -1.28 -13.44
C ASP A 75 17.77 -0.77 -12.49
N ALA A 76 18.01 -0.85 -11.17
CA ALA A 76 17.04 -0.47 -10.16
C ALA A 76 16.63 1.01 -10.21
N GLY A 77 17.51 1.90 -10.71
CA GLY A 77 17.24 3.33 -10.81
C GLY A 77 16.37 3.71 -12.02
N THR A 78 16.31 2.86 -13.05
CA THR A 78 15.61 3.16 -14.30
C THR A 78 14.47 2.20 -14.61
N ARG A 79 14.38 1.05 -13.93
CA ARG A 79 13.40 0.00 -14.25
C ARG A 79 11.93 0.43 -14.19
N SER A 80 11.60 1.42 -13.36
CA SER A 80 10.23 1.93 -13.20
C SER A 80 9.80 2.88 -14.32
N ILE A 81 10.73 3.40 -15.11
CA ILE A 81 10.40 4.37 -16.17
C ILE A 81 9.63 3.66 -17.29
N PRO A 82 8.40 4.08 -17.64
CA PRO A 82 7.64 3.48 -18.73
C PRO A 82 8.33 3.72 -20.07
N ILE A 83 8.37 2.67 -20.89
CA ILE A 83 8.96 2.69 -22.22
C ILE A 83 7.87 2.33 -23.22
N ILE A 84 7.62 3.22 -24.17
CA ILE A 84 6.71 2.99 -25.29
C ILE A 84 7.54 2.86 -26.55
N PHE A 85 7.42 1.72 -27.23
CA PHE A 85 8.10 1.52 -28.50
C PHE A 85 7.45 2.29 -29.64
N VAL A 86 8.24 2.73 -30.60
CA VAL A 86 7.79 3.28 -31.88
C VAL A 86 8.29 2.34 -32.97
N THR A 87 7.40 1.63 -33.67
CA THR A 87 7.76 0.54 -34.61
C THR A 87 7.01 0.66 -35.95
N ALA A 88 7.47 -0.01 -37.00
CA ALA A 88 6.80 -0.07 -38.30
C ALA A 88 5.62 -1.08 -38.32
N LEU A 89 4.70 -0.90 -39.26
CA LEU A 89 3.35 -1.49 -39.22
C LEU A 89 3.24 -3.01 -39.53
N ASN A 90 4.32 -3.80 -39.49
CA ASN A 90 4.31 -5.15 -40.08
C ASN A 90 5.01 -6.29 -39.32
N ASP A 91 5.39 -6.14 -38.06
CA ASP A 91 5.95 -7.27 -37.29
C ASP A 91 5.11 -7.59 -36.06
N THR A 92 4.20 -8.56 -36.20
CA THR A 92 3.54 -9.20 -35.03
C THR A 92 4.56 -9.89 -34.10
N HIS A 93 5.79 -10.12 -34.58
CA HIS A 93 6.90 -10.65 -33.78
C HIS A 93 7.44 -9.59 -32.80
N ASP A 94 7.42 -8.31 -33.19
CA ASP A 94 7.97 -7.19 -32.41
C ASP A 94 7.15 -6.85 -31.18
N GLU A 95 5.82 -7.03 -31.21
CA GLU A 95 4.97 -6.72 -30.05
C GLU A 95 5.23 -7.68 -28.89
N THR A 96 5.36 -8.99 -29.19
CA THR A 96 5.61 -10.01 -28.16
C THR A 96 7.00 -9.82 -27.56
N GLU A 97 8.03 -9.64 -28.39
CA GLU A 97 9.39 -9.36 -27.91
C GLU A 97 9.43 -8.04 -27.11
N GLY A 98 8.68 -7.01 -27.53
CA GLY A 98 8.63 -5.73 -26.85
C GLY A 98 8.09 -5.79 -25.44
N PHE A 99 6.99 -6.53 -25.22
CA PHE A 99 6.45 -6.76 -23.87
C PHE A 99 7.39 -7.63 -23.02
N GLU A 100 8.02 -8.66 -23.60
CA GLU A 100 9.03 -9.47 -22.91
C GLU A 100 10.28 -8.67 -22.52
N ALA A 101 10.66 -7.68 -23.33
CA ALA A 101 11.74 -6.75 -23.02
C ALA A 101 11.38 -5.77 -21.88
N GLY A 102 10.08 -5.60 -21.60
CA GLY A 102 9.55 -4.78 -20.51
C GLY A 102 8.95 -3.44 -20.92
N ALA A 103 8.63 -3.24 -22.20
CA ALA A 103 7.85 -2.07 -22.63
C ALA A 103 6.40 -2.15 -22.15
N VAL A 104 5.77 -0.98 -22.01
CA VAL A 104 4.39 -0.85 -21.52
C VAL A 104 3.38 -0.63 -22.64
N ASP A 105 3.82 -0.25 -23.84
CA ASP A 105 2.99 -0.02 -25.03
C ASP A 105 3.86 0.12 -26.29
N TYR A 106 3.20 0.24 -27.44
CA TYR A 106 3.83 0.47 -28.74
C TYR A 106 3.05 1.51 -29.54
N ILE A 107 3.69 2.19 -30.49
CA ILE A 107 3.09 3.14 -31.43
C ILE A 107 3.57 2.78 -32.83
N THR A 108 2.65 2.55 -33.75
CA THR A 108 2.99 2.20 -35.13
C THR A 108 3.31 3.44 -35.97
N LYS A 109 4.32 3.33 -36.84
CA LYS A 109 4.68 4.28 -37.88
C LYS A 109 3.82 3.97 -39.13
N PRO A 110 3.23 4.99 -39.80
CA PRO A 110 3.40 6.42 -39.57
C PRO A 110 2.67 6.91 -38.32
N ILE A 111 3.34 7.79 -37.58
CA ILE A 111 2.89 8.27 -36.27
C ILE A 111 1.64 9.13 -36.42
N SER A 112 0.57 8.78 -35.70
CA SER A 112 -0.62 9.63 -35.55
C SER A 112 -0.46 10.56 -34.34
N PRO A 113 -0.49 11.89 -34.51
CA PRO A 113 -0.38 12.86 -33.42
C PRO A 113 -1.32 12.59 -32.24
N ALA A 114 -2.58 12.29 -32.52
CA ALA A 114 -3.58 12.03 -31.50
C ALA A 114 -3.27 10.75 -30.70
N VAL A 115 -2.75 9.72 -31.35
CA VAL A 115 -2.40 8.43 -30.71
C VAL A 115 -1.21 8.59 -29.77
N VAL A 116 -0.15 9.30 -30.19
CA VAL A 116 1.02 9.55 -29.32
C VAL A 116 0.60 10.32 -28.08
N LEU A 117 -0.13 11.42 -28.26
CA LEU A 117 -0.55 12.25 -27.13
C LEU A 117 -1.44 11.48 -26.15
N ALA A 118 -2.38 10.69 -26.66
CA ALA A 118 -3.25 9.86 -25.83
C ALA A 118 -2.44 8.82 -25.05
N ARG A 119 -1.55 8.07 -25.71
CA ARG A 119 -0.75 7.02 -25.06
C ARG A 119 0.22 7.58 -24.02
N VAL A 120 0.98 8.63 -24.38
CA VAL A 120 1.88 9.30 -23.44
C VAL A 120 1.13 9.79 -22.21
N LYS A 121 -0.01 10.47 -22.41
CA LYS A 121 -0.83 10.98 -21.30
C LYS A 121 -1.36 9.86 -20.41
N THR A 122 -1.84 8.76 -20.99
CA THR A 122 -2.34 7.60 -20.24
C THR A 122 -1.26 7.00 -19.35
N HIS A 123 -0.08 6.69 -19.92
CA HIS A 123 1.00 6.05 -19.15
C HIS A 123 1.58 6.95 -18.06
N LEU A 124 1.75 8.26 -18.33
CA LEU A 124 2.14 9.20 -17.28
C LEU A 124 1.09 9.27 -16.16
N SER A 125 -0.19 9.27 -16.50
CA SER A 125 -1.29 9.31 -15.51
C SER A 125 -1.33 8.04 -14.64
N LEU A 126 -1.02 6.87 -15.22
CA LEU A 126 -0.93 5.61 -14.49
C LEU A 126 0.22 5.64 -13.47
N VAL A 127 1.41 6.06 -13.88
CA VAL A 127 2.57 6.20 -12.99
C VAL A 127 2.27 7.16 -11.83
N GLN A 128 1.70 8.32 -12.14
CA GLN A 128 1.33 9.32 -11.13
C GLN A 128 0.27 8.79 -10.15
N SER A 129 -0.72 8.05 -10.65
CA SER A 129 -1.75 7.43 -9.80
C SER A 129 -1.16 6.40 -8.83
N ASP A 130 -0.25 5.56 -9.31
CA ASP A 130 0.43 4.56 -8.48
C ASP A 130 1.34 5.20 -7.43
N GLU A 131 2.08 6.25 -7.80
CA GLU A 131 2.91 7.02 -6.88
C GLU A 131 2.07 7.72 -5.81
N LEU A 132 0.94 8.32 -6.21
CA LEU A 132 0.00 8.96 -5.30
C LEU A 132 -0.59 7.93 -4.32
N LYS A 133 -1.02 6.76 -4.81
CA LYS A 133 -1.53 5.68 -3.97
C LYS A 133 -0.47 5.22 -2.96
N ARG A 134 0.76 4.98 -3.43
CA ARG A 134 1.87 4.56 -2.57
C ARG A 134 2.19 5.61 -1.50
N THR A 135 2.29 6.87 -1.87
CA THR A 135 2.61 7.97 -0.96
C THR A 135 1.50 8.14 0.09
N ARG A 136 0.24 8.04 -0.34
CA ARG A 136 -0.92 8.08 0.56
C ARG A 136 -0.87 6.95 1.59
N LEU A 137 -0.57 5.73 1.17
CA LEU A 137 -0.41 4.59 2.08
C LEU A 137 0.75 4.77 3.06
N GLN A 138 1.87 5.33 2.61
CA GLN A 138 3.00 5.64 3.49
C GLN A 138 2.64 6.67 4.55
N VAL A 139 1.86 7.71 4.20
CA VAL A 139 1.37 8.70 5.17
C VAL A 139 0.46 8.04 6.20
N VAL A 140 -0.48 7.19 5.76
CA VAL A 140 -1.37 6.42 6.65
C VAL A 140 -0.59 5.55 7.63
N GLN A 141 0.41 4.80 7.15
CA GLN A 141 1.26 3.97 8.00
C GLN A 141 2.06 4.80 9.02
N ARG A 142 2.55 5.98 8.62
CA ARG A 142 3.27 6.88 9.53
C ARG A 142 2.37 7.48 10.59
N LEU A 143 1.12 7.80 10.26
CA LEU A 143 0.12 8.29 11.21
C LEU A 143 -0.27 7.22 12.23
N GLY A 144 -0.50 5.98 11.79
CA GLY A 144 -0.72 4.85 12.71
C GLY A 144 0.43 4.69 13.70
N ARG A 145 1.68 4.69 13.20
CA ARG A 145 2.88 4.64 14.05
C ARG A 145 3.00 5.83 15.02
N ALA A 146 2.52 7.02 14.65
CA ALA A 146 2.59 8.18 15.52
C ALA A 146 1.68 8.05 16.77
N ALA A 147 0.55 7.34 16.65
CA ALA A 147 -0.32 7.04 17.80
C ALA A 147 0.37 6.12 18.81
N GLU A 148 1.10 5.12 18.32
CA GLU A 148 1.84 4.14 19.13
C GLU A 148 2.94 4.75 19.99
N TYR A 149 3.62 5.79 19.50
CA TYR A 149 4.65 6.49 20.27
C TYR A 149 4.12 7.05 21.59
N LYS A 150 2.80 7.20 21.73
CA LYS A 150 2.16 7.64 22.96
C LYS A 150 1.93 6.51 23.98
N ASP A 151 1.95 5.25 23.55
CA ASP A 151 1.57 4.07 24.35
C ASP A 151 2.74 3.12 24.67
N ASN A 152 3.98 3.51 24.36
CA ASN A 152 5.18 2.65 24.47
C ASN A 152 5.06 1.31 23.70
N GLU A 153 4.10 1.17 22.79
CA GLU A 153 3.98 0.02 21.91
C GLU A 153 4.94 0.17 20.72
N THR A 154 5.53 -0.95 20.29
CA THR A 154 6.50 -0.91 19.20
C THR A 154 5.76 -0.79 17.86
N GLY A 155 6.34 -0.06 16.90
CA GLY A 155 5.77 0.02 15.54
C GLY A 155 5.72 -1.32 14.79
N MET A 156 6.24 -2.41 15.38
CA MET A 156 6.23 -3.76 14.82
C MET A 156 4.92 -4.50 15.12
N HIS A 157 4.29 -4.25 16.28
CA HIS A 157 2.97 -4.78 16.64
C HIS A 157 1.94 -4.46 15.56
N VAL A 158 1.83 -3.19 15.21
CA VAL A 158 0.91 -2.68 14.20
C VAL A 158 1.09 -3.36 12.84
N LEU A 159 2.34 -3.61 12.44
CA LEU A 159 2.63 -4.33 11.20
C LEU A 159 2.16 -5.78 11.28
N ARG A 160 2.56 -6.52 12.32
CA ARG A 160 2.16 -7.92 12.51
C ARG A 160 0.65 -8.08 12.53
N MET A 161 -0.03 -7.32 13.38
CA MET A 161 -1.49 -7.34 13.52
C MET A 161 -2.21 -7.04 12.19
N SER A 162 -1.72 -6.06 11.42
CA SER A 162 -2.28 -5.76 10.11
C SER A 162 -2.16 -6.93 9.11
N HIS A 163 -1.03 -7.63 9.12
CA HIS A 163 -0.81 -8.81 8.28
C HIS A 163 -1.65 -10.01 8.74
N TYR A 164 -1.84 -10.21 10.05
CA TYR A 164 -2.77 -11.21 10.58
C TYR A 164 -4.19 -10.93 10.11
N SER A 165 -4.62 -9.67 10.20
CA SER A 165 -5.92 -9.21 9.74
C SER A 165 -6.15 -9.50 8.26
N ARG A 166 -5.14 -9.28 7.40
CA ARG A 166 -5.21 -9.62 5.97
C ARG A 166 -5.40 -11.12 5.73
N ILE A 167 -4.62 -11.96 6.41
CA ILE A 167 -4.72 -13.43 6.28
C ILE A 167 -6.13 -13.90 6.66
N LEU A 168 -6.63 -13.42 7.81
CA LEU A 168 -7.96 -13.78 8.30
C LEU A 168 -9.07 -13.28 7.37
N ALA A 169 -8.95 -12.06 6.84
CA ALA A 169 -9.89 -11.51 5.87
C ALA A 169 -9.99 -12.37 4.60
N GLN A 170 -8.85 -12.77 4.04
CA GLN A 170 -8.81 -13.66 2.87
C GLN A 170 -9.46 -15.00 3.18
N ALA A 171 -9.12 -15.60 4.33
CA ALA A 171 -9.70 -16.86 4.77
C ALA A 171 -11.22 -16.76 5.04
N TYR A 172 -11.70 -15.59 5.45
CA TYR A 172 -13.13 -15.32 5.65
C TYR A 172 -13.91 -15.17 4.32
N GLY A 173 -13.22 -14.84 3.23
CA GLY A 173 -13.79 -14.71 1.88
C GLY A 173 -13.71 -13.32 1.26
N PHE A 174 -12.88 -12.42 1.80
CA PHE A 174 -12.65 -11.10 1.19
C PHE A 174 -11.94 -11.26 -0.16
N SER A 175 -12.23 -10.34 -1.10
CA SER A 175 -11.42 -10.20 -2.30
C SER A 175 -10.00 -9.75 -1.93
N ALA A 176 -9.04 -9.96 -2.84
CA ALA A 176 -7.67 -9.49 -2.64
C ALA A 176 -7.60 -7.97 -2.36
N GLU A 177 -8.46 -7.19 -3.02
CA GLU A 177 -8.54 -5.73 -2.83
C GLU A 177 -9.13 -5.35 -1.46
N GLN A 178 -10.17 -6.04 -1.01
CA GLN A 178 -10.77 -5.81 0.31
C GLN A 178 -9.79 -6.18 1.43
N ALA A 179 -9.09 -7.30 1.30
CA ALA A 179 -8.09 -7.73 2.27
C ALA A 179 -6.88 -6.77 2.33
N GLU A 180 -6.44 -6.24 1.18
CA GLU A 180 -5.39 -5.21 1.14
C GLU A 180 -5.86 -3.87 1.71
N THR A 181 -7.14 -3.53 1.53
CA THR A 181 -7.73 -2.36 2.19
C THR A 181 -7.70 -2.52 3.71
N LEU A 182 -8.06 -3.70 4.24
CA LEU A 182 -8.00 -3.97 5.68
C LEU A 182 -6.56 -3.96 6.21
N LEU A 183 -5.59 -4.52 5.46
CA LEU A 183 -4.16 -4.44 5.80
C LEU A 183 -3.73 -3.00 6.08
N HIS A 184 -4.19 -2.05 5.27
CA HIS A 184 -3.82 -0.65 5.42
C HIS A 184 -4.70 0.12 6.42
N ALA A 185 -5.92 -0.36 6.69
CA ALA A 185 -6.85 0.24 7.63
C ALA A 185 -6.56 -0.14 9.09
N ALA A 186 -6.27 -1.41 9.35
CA ALA A 186 -6.06 -1.97 10.69
C ALA A 186 -5.03 -1.20 11.54
N PRO A 187 -3.91 -0.70 10.97
CA PRO A 187 -2.95 0.13 11.71
C PRO A 187 -3.49 1.40 12.38
N MET A 188 -4.68 1.86 11.99
CA MET A 188 -5.30 3.06 12.56
C MET A 188 -6.29 2.76 13.68
N HIS A 189 -6.45 1.49 14.10
CA HIS A 189 -7.41 1.12 15.15
C HIS A 189 -7.27 1.97 16.42
N ASP A 190 -6.03 2.28 16.79
CA ASP A 190 -5.67 3.01 18.00
C ASP A 190 -5.31 4.50 17.79
N ILE A 191 -5.59 5.08 16.62
CA ILE A 191 -5.27 6.49 16.31
C ILE A 191 -5.88 7.47 17.32
N GLY A 192 -6.99 7.08 17.97
CA GLY A 192 -7.65 7.87 19.00
C GLY A 192 -6.90 7.98 20.32
N LYS A 193 -5.89 7.13 20.59
CA LYS A 193 -5.04 7.24 21.80
C LYS A 193 -4.35 8.61 21.89
N ILE A 194 -4.15 9.28 20.75
CA ILE A 194 -3.66 10.67 20.69
C ILE A 194 -4.53 11.65 21.51
N GLY A 195 -5.82 11.39 21.66
CA GLY A 195 -6.72 12.22 22.48
C GLY A 195 -6.79 11.85 23.96
N ILE A 196 -6.20 10.73 24.39
CA ILE A 196 -6.25 10.29 25.79
C ILE A 196 -5.22 11.04 26.64
N PRO A 197 -5.55 11.56 27.84
CA PRO A 197 -4.59 12.28 28.68
C PRO A 197 -3.35 11.45 29.06
N ASP A 198 -2.17 12.07 29.05
CA ASP A 198 -0.89 11.39 29.32
C ASP A 198 -0.83 10.72 30.70
N HIS A 199 -1.46 11.32 31.72
CA HIS A 199 -1.50 10.73 33.06
C HIS A 199 -2.32 9.43 33.14
N ILE A 200 -3.17 9.16 32.15
CA ILE A 200 -3.90 7.89 31.98
C ILE A 200 -3.08 6.94 31.11
N MET A 201 -2.62 7.41 29.94
CA MET A 201 -1.82 6.60 29.00
C MET A 201 -0.54 6.04 29.64
N LEU A 202 0.20 6.88 30.36
CA LEU A 202 1.52 6.54 30.91
C LEU A 202 1.45 6.09 32.37
N LYS A 203 0.25 5.77 32.89
CA LYS A 203 0.07 5.39 34.30
C LYS A 203 0.78 4.06 34.59
N PRO A 204 1.74 4.01 35.53
CA PRO A 204 2.39 2.76 35.90
C PRO A 204 1.48 1.94 36.83
N GLY A 205 0.56 1.16 36.25
CA GLY A 205 -0.33 0.27 37.00
C GLY A 205 -1.72 0.13 36.39
N LYS A 206 -2.65 -0.44 37.15
CA LYS A 206 -4.06 -0.57 36.71
C LYS A 206 -4.74 0.81 36.75
N LEU A 207 -5.56 1.08 35.73
CA LEU A 207 -6.46 2.22 35.71
C LEU A 207 -7.58 2.04 36.73
N THR A 208 -8.06 3.13 37.30
CA THR A 208 -9.33 3.17 38.04
C THR A 208 -10.50 3.05 37.06
N ASP A 209 -11.72 2.78 37.56
CA ASP A 209 -12.90 2.69 36.69
C ASP A 209 -13.18 4.02 35.95
N GLU A 210 -12.91 5.15 36.59
CA GLU A 210 -13.03 6.50 36.00
C GLU A 210 -11.99 6.75 34.90
N GLU A 211 -10.72 6.40 35.15
CA GLU A 211 -9.66 6.50 34.16
C GLU A 211 -9.89 5.55 32.99
N PHE A 212 -10.37 4.33 33.26
CA PHE A 212 -10.72 3.36 32.24
C PHE A 212 -11.93 3.82 31.42
N ALA A 213 -12.90 4.51 32.02
CA ALA A 213 -14.00 5.13 31.29
C ALA A 213 -13.50 6.17 30.27
N ILE A 214 -12.46 6.94 30.62
CA ILE A 214 -11.79 7.86 29.69
C ILE A 214 -11.02 7.08 28.63
N MET A 215 -10.26 6.04 28.99
CA MET A 215 -9.52 5.21 28.02
C MET A 215 -10.46 4.62 26.96
N LYS A 216 -11.66 4.17 27.35
CA LYS A 216 -12.69 3.63 26.44
C LYS A 216 -13.26 4.64 25.43
N THR A 217 -12.84 5.91 25.47
CA THR A 217 -13.24 6.92 24.49
C THR A 217 -12.34 6.98 23.26
N HIS A 218 -11.16 6.34 23.28
CA HIS A 218 -10.26 6.36 22.12
C HIS A 218 -10.88 5.82 20.82
N PRO A 219 -11.82 4.82 20.83
CA PRO A 219 -12.46 4.39 19.59
C PRO A 219 -13.24 5.53 18.93
N GLN A 220 -14.00 6.31 19.71
CA GLN A 220 -14.75 7.46 19.20
C GLN A 220 -13.82 8.59 18.76
N ILE A 221 -12.79 8.91 19.55
CA ILE A 221 -11.80 9.93 19.17
C ILE A 221 -11.14 9.53 17.85
N GLY A 222 -10.80 8.25 17.67
CA GLY A 222 -10.23 7.75 16.43
C GLY A 222 -11.19 7.91 15.25
N ALA A 223 -12.47 7.59 15.44
CA ALA A 223 -13.50 7.80 14.43
C ALA A 223 -13.73 9.28 14.09
N GLU A 224 -13.59 10.19 15.05
CA GLU A 224 -13.63 11.64 14.85
C GLU A 224 -12.42 12.16 14.06
N ILE A 225 -11.20 11.70 14.41
CA ILE A 225 -9.97 12.04 13.68
C ILE A 225 -10.06 11.61 12.22
N LEU A 226 -10.60 10.42 11.97
CA LEU A 226 -10.77 9.89 10.61
C LEU A 226 -11.90 10.58 9.83
N GLY A 227 -12.82 11.25 10.53
CA GLY A 227 -13.81 12.16 9.95
C GLY A 227 -14.86 11.49 9.06
N GLU A 228 -15.52 12.30 8.23
CA GLU A 228 -16.30 11.77 7.09
C GLU A 228 -15.35 11.48 5.94
N ALA A 229 -15.36 10.24 5.47
CA ALA A 229 -14.36 9.71 4.58
C ALA A 229 -14.94 9.38 3.20
N ASP A 230 -14.40 9.99 2.15
CA ASP A 230 -14.78 9.68 0.76
C ASP A 230 -14.16 8.37 0.26
N SER A 231 -12.97 8.02 0.74
CA SER A 231 -12.25 6.83 0.30
C SER A 231 -12.56 5.59 1.13
N GLU A 232 -12.66 4.45 0.47
CA GLU A 232 -12.93 3.15 1.11
C GLU A 232 -11.96 2.83 2.26
N LEU A 233 -10.66 3.07 2.06
CA LEU A 233 -9.64 2.89 3.11
C LEU A 233 -9.99 3.58 4.43
N LEU A 234 -10.40 4.85 4.37
CA LEU A 234 -10.71 5.63 5.56
C LEU A 234 -12.06 5.24 6.17
N LYS A 235 -13.03 4.76 5.36
CA LYS A 235 -14.28 4.20 5.87
C LYS A 235 -14.03 2.93 6.68
N VAL A 236 -13.24 2.00 6.13
CA VAL A 236 -12.84 0.77 6.83
C VAL A 236 -12.02 1.10 8.07
N ALA A 237 -11.07 2.04 7.99
CA ALA A 237 -10.28 2.47 9.14
C ALA A 237 -11.14 3.04 10.27
N LYS A 238 -12.15 3.85 9.93
CA LYS A 238 -13.09 4.41 10.90
C LYS A 238 -13.92 3.31 11.56
N SER A 239 -14.41 2.37 10.77
CA SER A 239 -15.14 1.20 11.26
C SER A 239 -14.29 0.38 12.23
N VAL A 240 -13.05 0.07 11.86
CA VAL A 240 -12.07 -0.63 12.72
C VAL A 240 -11.81 0.14 14.01
N ALA A 241 -11.44 1.43 13.93
CA ALA A 241 -11.17 2.25 15.10
C ALA A 241 -12.35 2.26 16.07
N LEU A 242 -13.58 2.34 15.56
CA LEU A 242 -14.78 2.38 16.38
C LEU A 242 -15.17 1.01 16.98
N THR A 243 -14.81 -0.11 16.34
CA THR A 243 -15.41 -1.43 16.66
C THR A 243 -14.42 -2.52 17.07
N HIS A 244 -13.11 -2.30 17.03
CA HIS A 244 -12.11 -3.31 17.39
C HIS A 244 -12.15 -3.75 18.87
N HIS A 245 -12.84 -3.01 19.74
CA HIS A 245 -13.09 -3.38 21.14
C HIS A 245 -14.52 -3.87 21.42
N GLU A 246 -15.35 -4.00 20.37
CA GLU A 246 -16.62 -4.70 20.48
C GLU A 246 -16.37 -6.19 20.69
N LYS A 247 -17.28 -6.85 21.42
CA LYS A 247 -17.18 -8.27 21.73
C LYS A 247 -18.38 -8.99 21.17
N TRP A 248 -18.16 -10.19 20.65
CA TRP A 248 -19.21 -10.99 20.03
C TRP A 248 -20.48 -11.14 20.89
N ASP A 249 -20.33 -11.21 22.22
CA ASP A 249 -21.44 -11.32 23.18
C ASP A 249 -22.13 -9.98 23.55
N GLY A 250 -21.69 -8.85 23.00
CA GLY A 250 -22.24 -7.53 23.30
C GLY A 250 -21.68 -6.85 24.56
N SER A 251 -20.73 -7.48 25.26
CA SER A 251 -20.09 -6.89 26.45
C SER A 251 -18.94 -5.92 26.13
N GLY A 252 -18.72 -5.63 24.84
CA GLY A 252 -17.68 -4.73 24.34
C GLY A 252 -18.04 -3.25 24.46
N TYR A 253 -17.21 -2.41 23.84
CA TYR A 253 -17.39 -0.97 23.80
C TYR A 253 -16.88 -0.41 22.46
N PRO A 254 -17.32 0.78 22.04
CA PRO A 254 -18.16 1.73 22.77
C PRO A 254 -19.67 1.63 22.54
N LEU A 255 -20.11 0.94 21.50
CA LEU A 255 -21.51 0.88 21.07
C LEU A 255 -22.24 -0.32 21.69
N GLY A 256 -21.52 -1.34 22.15
CA GLY A 256 -22.11 -2.55 22.72
C GLY A 256 -22.78 -3.41 21.65
N LEU A 257 -22.16 -3.49 20.46
CA LEU A 257 -22.63 -4.29 19.34
C LEU A 257 -22.39 -5.78 19.63
N ALA A 258 -23.26 -6.64 19.13
CA ALA A 258 -23.19 -8.08 19.35
C ALA A 258 -23.29 -8.85 18.03
N GLY A 259 -22.63 -10.01 17.96
CA GLY A 259 -22.67 -10.89 16.80
C GLY A 259 -22.30 -10.20 15.49
N GLU A 260 -23.17 -10.32 14.50
CA GLU A 260 -22.95 -9.78 13.16
C GLU A 260 -23.27 -8.28 13.04
N ASP A 261 -23.84 -7.65 14.07
CA ASP A 261 -23.99 -6.18 14.10
C ASP A 261 -22.62 -5.49 14.21
N ILE A 262 -21.60 -6.22 14.68
CA ILE A 262 -20.20 -5.78 14.63
C ILE A 262 -19.71 -5.93 13.17
N PRO A 263 -19.24 -4.86 12.53
CA PRO A 263 -18.61 -4.94 11.22
C PRO A 263 -17.51 -6.00 11.19
N ILE A 264 -17.42 -6.74 10.09
CA ILE A 264 -16.52 -7.90 9.98
C ILE A 264 -15.05 -7.46 10.11
N GLU A 265 -14.67 -6.29 9.61
CA GLU A 265 -13.36 -5.70 9.79
C GLU A 265 -13.00 -5.45 11.26
N GLY A 266 -13.97 -5.03 12.09
CA GLY A 266 -13.79 -4.87 13.53
C GLY A 266 -13.55 -6.21 14.23
N ARG A 267 -14.34 -7.22 13.88
CA ARG A 267 -14.18 -8.59 14.42
C ARG A 267 -12.84 -9.22 14.06
N ILE A 268 -12.37 -9.01 12.83
CA ILE A 268 -11.06 -9.50 12.35
C ILE A 268 -9.92 -8.81 13.11
N VAL A 269 -9.99 -7.48 13.24
CA VAL A 269 -8.93 -6.73 13.92
C VAL A 269 -8.90 -7.06 15.42
N ALA A 270 -10.05 -7.22 16.08
CA ALA A 270 -10.12 -7.58 17.50
C ALA A 270 -9.35 -8.87 17.84
N ILE A 271 -9.56 -9.95 17.06
CA ILE A 271 -8.85 -11.22 17.30
C ILE A 271 -7.36 -11.12 16.94
N ALA A 272 -7.01 -10.39 15.86
CA ALA A 272 -5.64 -10.19 15.44
C ALA A 272 -4.83 -9.37 16.46
N ASP A 273 -5.43 -8.31 17.00
CA ASP A 273 -4.85 -7.45 18.02
C ASP A 273 -4.59 -8.21 19.32
N VAL A 274 -5.59 -8.91 19.85
CA VAL A 274 -5.43 -9.70 21.08
C VAL A 274 -4.37 -10.79 20.93
N PHE A 275 -4.31 -11.47 19.77
CA PHE A 275 -3.27 -12.46 19.53
C PHE A 275 -1.87 -11.85 19.54
N ASP A 276 -1.66 -10.71 18.86
CA ASP A 276 -0.36 -10.07 18.86
C ASP A 276 0.01 -9.53 20.25
N ALA A 277 -0.94 -8.91 20.95
CA ALA A 277 -0.76 -8.35 22.28
C ALA A 277 -0.38 -9.43 23.32
N LEU A 278 -0.96 -10.63 23.25
CA LEU A 278 -0.66 -11.74 24.16
C LEU A 278 0.66 -12.44 23.83
N THR A 279 1.03 -12.52 22.54
CA THR A 279 2.25 -13.21 22.09
C THR A 279 3.47 -12.29 22.00
N SER A 280 3.35 -11.02 22.36
CA SER A 280 4.45 -10.03 22.29
C SER A 280 4.86 -9.57 23.68
N THR A 281 6.14 -9.22 23.84
CA THR A 281 6.70 -8.85 25.14
C THR A 281 6.32 -7.42 25.46
N ARG A 282 5.78 -7.15 26.65
CA ARG A 282 5.49 -5.80 27.12
C ARG A 282 6.38 -5.46 28.31
N PRO A 283 6.72 -4.18 28.58
CA PRO A 283 7.65 -3.78 29.65
C PRO A 283 7.34 -4.35 31.05
N TYR A 284 6.08 -4.75 31.29
CA TYR A 284 5.59 -5.25 32.57
C TYR A 284 4.98 -6.66 32.51
N LYS A 285 5.02 -7.36 31.36
CA LYS A 285 4.40 -8.69 31.20
C LYS A 285 5.16 -9.53 30.17
N ALA A 286 5.57 -10.73 30.58
CA ALA A 286 6.14 -11.71 29.67
C ALA A 286 5.10 -12.14 28.62
N ALA A 287 5.55 -12.34 27.38
CA ALA A 287 4.72 -12.88 26.32
C ALA A 287 4.20 -14.27 26.72
N TRP A 288 2.94 -14.54 26.39
CA TRP A 288 2.37 -15.88 26.50
C TRP A 288 2.94 -16.77 25.39
N SER A 289 2.99 -18.08 25.63
CA SER A 289 3.25 -19.01 24.55
C SER A 289 2.12 -18.95 23.51
N VAL A 290 2.45 -19.32 22.28
CA VAL A 290 1.44 -19.44 21.20
C VAL A 290 0.34 -20.40 21.61
N THR A 291 0.69 -21.53 22.26
CA THR A 291 -0.28 -22.52 22.74
C THR A 291 -1.24 -21.91 23.75
N GLU A 292 -0.74 -21.26 24.80
CA GLU A 292 -1.59 -20.61 25.82
C GLU A 292 -2.48 -19.52 25.22
N THR A 293 -1.97 -18.77 24.25
CA THR A 293 -2.75 -17.74 23.54
C THR A 293 -3.88 -18.36 22.74
N MET A 294 -3.61 -19.45 22.01
CA MET A 294 -4.64 -20.14 21.22
C MET A 294 -5.68 -20.82 22.10
N ASP A 295 -5.28 -21.43 23.22
CA ASP A 295 -6.21 -22.01 24.19
C ASP A 295 -7.17 -20.93 24.72
N PHE A 296 -6.65 -19.75 25.07
CA PHE A 296 -7.47 -18.61 25.48
C PHE A 296 -8.42 -18.13 24.39
N ILE A 297 -7.93 -17.96 23.15
CA ILE A 297 -8.75 -17.51 22.02
C ILE A 297 -9.89 -18.51 21.75
N GLN A 298 -9.62 -19.82 21.85
CA GLN A 298 -10.63 -20.86 21.72
C GLN A 298 -11.67 -20.82 22.85
N GLU A 299 -11.24 -20.61 24.09
CA GLU A 299 -12.15 -20.47 25.26
C GLU A 299 -13.07 -19.23 25.14
N GLN A 300 -12.59 -18.18 24.48
CA GLN A 300 -13.30 -16.93 24.23
C GLN A 300 -14.14 -16.94 22.94
N SER A 301 -14.19 -18.06 22.22
CA SER A 301 -15.06 -18.27 21.06
C SER A 301 -16.54 -18.10 21.45
N GLY A 302 -17.25 -17.22 20.73
CA GLY A 302 -18.65 -16.89 21.01
C GLY A 302 -18.87 -15.96 22.20
N LYS A 303 -17.80 -15.49 22.85
CA LYS A 303 -17.81 -14.47 23.91
C LYS A 303 -17.14 -13.19 23.41
N HIS A 304 -15.81 -13.18 23.42
CA HIS A 304 -15.03 -12.08 22.87
C HIS A 304 -15.03 -12.14 21.34
N PHE A 305 -14.77 -13.33 20.78
CA PHE A 305 -14.47 -13.47 19.36
C PHE A 305 -15.57 -14.19 18.59
N ASP A 306 -15.73 -13.82 17.32
CA ASP A 306 -16.55 -14.55 16.36
C ASP A 306 -16.04 -16.00 16.23
N PRO A 307 -16.89 -17.02 16.51
CA PRO A 307 -16.49 -18.42 16.43
C PRO A 307 -15.91 -18.84 15.08
N ARG A 308 -16.38 -18.24 13.98
CA ARG A 308 -15.87 -18.51 12.64
C ARG A 308 -14.44 -18.00 12.49
N LEU A 309 -14.15 -16.81 12.99
CA LEU A 309 -12.79 -16.25 12.94
C LEU A 309 -11.82 -17.02 13.83
N VAL A 310 -12.26 -17.53 14.97
CA VAL A 310 -11.44 -18.41 15.82
C VAL A 310 -11.03 -19.67 15.05
N ALA A 311 -11.97 -20.32 14.35
CA ALA A 311 -11.67 -21.49 13.52
C ALA A 311 -10.66 -21.15 12.40
N LEU A 312 -10.88 -20.04 11.69
CA LEU A 312 -9.98 -19.59 10.62
C LEU A 312 -8.58 -19.23 11.14
N MET A 313 -8.47 -18.66 12.34
CA MET A 313 -7.18 -18.39 12.98
C MET A 313 -6.43 -19.67 13.30
N VAL A 314 -7.11 -20.71 13.78
CA VAL A 314 -6.49 -22.02 14.01
C VAL A 314 -5.98 -22.62 12.70
N GLU A 315 -6.79 -22.60 11.63
CA GLU A 315 -6.42 -23.12 10.32
C GLU A 315 -5.23 -22.37 9.69
N ASN A 316 -5.16 -21.06 9.89
CA ASN A 316 -4.13 -20.19 9.30
C ASN A 316 -2.99 -19.84 10.27
N LEU A 317 -2.94 -20.47 11.45
CA LEU A 317 -1.92 -20.23 12.46
C LEU A 317 -0.49 -20.37 11.92
N PRO A 318 -0.13 -21.36 11.08
CA PRO A 318 1.22 -21.44 10.52
C PRO A 318 1.65 -20.17 9.77
N ALA A 319 0.77 -19.62 8.92
CA ALA A 319 1.04 -18.39 8.17
C ALA A 319 1.14 -17.18 9.10
N ILE A 320 0.29 -17.10 10.12
CA ILE A 320 0.36 -16.05 11.16
C ILE A 320 1.70 -16.11 11.91
N LEU A 321 2.21 -17.29 12.21
CA LEU A 321 3.51 -17.46 12.88
C LEU A 321 4.70 -17.08 11.98
N GLU A 322 4.61 -17.31 10.67
CA GLU A 322 5.62 -16.82 9.72
C GLU A 322 5.72 -15.30 9.73
N ILE A 323 4.58 -14.60 9.71
CA ILE A 323 4.50 -13.15 9.86
C ILE A 323 5.14 -12.74 11.21
N LYS A 324 4.78 -13.41 12.32
CA LYS A 324 5.36 -13.10 13.63
C LYS A 324 6.89 -13.23 13.64
N ALA A 325 7.42 -14.28 13.03
CA ALA A 325 8.85 -14.54 12.95
C ALA A 325 9.59 -13.54 12.05
N HIS A 326 8.91 -12.98 11.03
CA HIS A 326 9.49 -12.00 10.12
C HIS A 326 9.64 -10.61 10.76
N TRP A 327 8.71 -10.21 11.62
CA TRP A 327 8.67 -8.89 12.27
C TRP A 327 8.90 -9.00 13.78
N GLN A 328 10.06 -9.53 14.18
CA GLN A 328 10.45 -9.59 15.60
C GLN A 328 10.76 -8.19 16.16
N GLU A 329 10.52 -8.01 17.45
CA GLU A 329 11.02 -6.86 18.20
C GLU A 329 12.51 -7.07 18.50
N GLU A 330 13.33 -6.05 18.23
CA GLU A 330 14.77 -6.03 18.60
C GLU A 330 14.95 -5.94 20.12
#